data_AF-A0A2A4CUP5-F1
#
_entry.id   AF-A0A2A4CUP5-F1
#
_cell.length_a   1.000
_cell.length_b   1.000
_cell.length_c   1.000
_cell.angle_alpha   90.00
_cell.angle_beta   90.00
_cell.angle_gamma   90.00
#
_symmetry.space_group_name_H-M   'P 1'
#
loop_
_entity.id
_entity.type
_entity.pdbx_description
1 polymer ?
#
loop_
_entity_poly.entity_id
_entity_poly.type
_entity_poly.pdbx_seq_one_letter_code
_entity_poly.pdbx_strand_id
1 'polypeptide(L)'
;MAQVTQCNWEEGVRLDSDRIIALYAKLGPAGAEQLISATMEDLAVQLSIVERLVRTGSGDALQAAIEGLLPLARQVGLPMLARVARDLIDCVQQENGPATAAVLARLMRIGDRGLTAVWDLADMGV
;
A
#
# COMPACT_ATOMS: atom_id res chain seq x y z
N MET A 1 21.99 3.20 -29.46
CA MET A 1 21.90 2.45 -28.20
C MET A 1 21.08 3.29 -27.23
N ALA A 2 19.87 2.88 -26.87
CA ALA A 2 19.02 3.64 -25.97
C ALA A 2 19.49 3.40 -24.53
N GLN A 3 20.16 4.40 -23.93
CA GLN A 3 20.44 4.40 -22.50
C GLN A 3 19.11 4.65 -21.79
N VAL A 4 18.57 3.60 -21.17
CA VAL A 4 17.45 3.76 -20.24
C VAL A 4 18.03 4.33 -18.95
N THR A 5 18.01 5.65 -18.82
CA THR A 5 18.33 6.33 -17.56
C THR A 5 17.24 5.97 -16.55
N GLN A 6 17.56 5.08 -15.62
CA GLN A 6 16.65 4.67 -14.56
C GLN A 6 16.37 5.88 -13.67
N CYS A 7 15.20 6.49 -13.85
CA CYS A 7 14.74 7.60 -13.02
C CYS A 7 14.26 7.02 -11.68
N ASN A 8 15.14 6.98 -10.68
CA ASN A 8 14.80 6.54 -9.33
C ASN A 8 14.06 7.68 -8.60
N TRP A 9 12.78 7.86 -8.90
CA TRP A 9 11.93 8.79 -8.16
C TRP A 9 11.64 8.20 -6.78
N GLU A 10 12.31 8.72 -5.75
CA GLU A 10 12.02 8.38 -4.36
C GLU A 10 10.78 9.14 -3.90
N GLU A 11 9.62 8.50 -4.02
CA GLU A 11 8.46 8.96 -3.29
C GLU A 11 8.63 8.66 -1.81
N GLY A 12 8.84 9.69 -1.01
CA GLY A 12 8.81 9.59 0.45
C GLY A 12 7.42 9.19 0.89
N VAL A 13 7.29 8.03 1.54
CA VAL A 13 6.03 7.58 2.14
C VAL A 13 5.66 8.59 3.23
N ARG A 14 4.66 9.44 2.96
CA ARG A 14 4.06 10.28 3.98
C ARG A 14 2.99 9.49 4.72
N LEU A 15 3.31 9.12 5.95
CA LEU A 15 2.38 8.54 6.91
C LEU A 15 1.47 9.61 7.49
N ASP A 16 0.21 9.25 7.69
CA ASP A 16 -0.74 10.03 8.49
C ASP A 16 -0.56 9.66 9.97
N SER A 17 0.42 10.28 10.62
CA SER A 17 0.77 10.01 12.02
C SER A 17 -0.41 10.26 12.98
N ASP A 18 -1.31 11.18 12.64
CA ASP A 18 -2.51 11.48 13.44
C ASP A 18 -3.42 10.26 13.54
N ARG A 19 -3.44 9.39 12.51
CA ARG A 19 -4.19 8.13 12.56
C ARG A 19 -3.63 7.17 13.57
N ILE A 20 -2.31 7.01 13.60
CA ILE A 20 -1.64 6.13 14.55
C ILE A 20 -1.86 6.64 15.96
N ILE A 21 -1.66 7.94 16.21
CA ILE A 21 -1.93 8.56 17.51
C ILE A 21 -3.39 8.34 17.95
N ALA A 22 -4.36 8.49 17.04
CA ALA A 22 -5.77 8.26 17.33
C ALA A 22 -6.07 6.79 17.67
N LEU A 23 -5.37 5.82 17.06
CA LEU A 23 -5.50 4.40 17.43
C LEU A 23 -5.03 4.16 18.86
N TYR A 24 -3.85 4.67 19.23
CA TYR A 24 -3.32 4.58 20.59
C TYR A 24 -4.24 5.26 21.61
N ALA A 25 -4.77 6.44 21.29
CA ALA A 25 -5.71 7.14 22.17
C ALA A 25 -7.03 6.39 22.39
N LYS A 26 -7.50 5.65 21.38
CA LYS A 26 -8.80 4.95 21.42
C LYS A 26 -8.73 3.55 22.03
N LEU A 27 -7.67 2.81 21.74
CA LEU A 27 -7.55 1.38 22.08
C LEU A 27 -6.55 1.11 23.21
N GLY A 28 -5.77 2.11 23.60
CA GLY A 28 -4.59 1.93 24.43
C GLY A 28 -3.43 1.26 23.66
N PRO A 29 -2.23 1.20 24.25
CA PRO A 29 -1.02 0.70 23.57
C PRO A 29 -1.17 -0.72 23.03
N ALA A 30 -1.53 -1.68 23.88
CA ALA A 30 -1.66 -3.08 23.48
C ALA A 30 -2.74 -3.31 22.41
N GLY A 31 -3.86 -2.57 22.49
CA GLY A 31 -4.93 -2.67 21.50
C GLY A 31 -4.54 -2.04 20.15
N ALA A 32 -3.80 -0.94 20.17
CA ALA A 32 -3.27 -0.32 18.96
C ALA A 32 -2.23 -1.21 18.29
N GLU A 33 -1.26 -1.76 19.03
CA GLU A 33 -0.24 -2.68 18.50
C GLU A 33 -0.86 -3.91 17.84
N GLN A 34 -1.81 -4.57 18.52
CA GLN A 34 -2.50 -5.73 17.95
C GLN A 34 -3.22 -5.39 16.65
N LEU A 35 -3.91 -4.25 16.62
CA LEU A 35 -4.64 -3.82 15.43
C LEU A 35 -3.70 -3.47 14.28
N ILE A 36 -2.61 -2.75 14.55
CA ILE A 36 -1.63 -2.36 13.54
C ILE A 36 -0.95 -3.62 12.98
N SER A 37 -0.52 -4.57 13.83
CA SER A 37 0.08 -5.84 13.39
C SER A 37 -0.87 -6.60 12.46
N ALA A 38 -2.11 -6.81 12.89
CA ALA A 38 -3.10 -7.52 12.10
C ALA A 38 -3.37 -6.82 10.76
N THR A 39 -3.51 -5.49 10.77
CA THR A 39 -3.75 -4.71 9.55
C THR A 39 -2.56 -4.76 8.59
N MET A 40 -1.33 -4.77 9.11
CA MET A 40 -0.11 -4.89 8.30
C MET A 40 0.02 -6.27 7.66
N GLU A 41 -0.30 -7.34 8.40
CA GLU A 41 -0.36 -8.70 7.85
C GLU A 41 -1.40 -8.78 6.72
N ASP A 42 -2.60 -8.26 6.95
CA ASP A 42 -3.65 -8.22 5.93
C ASP A 42 -3.22 -7.40 4.69
N LEU A 43 -2.54 -6.27 4.89
CA LEU A 43 -1.99 -5.47 3.80
C LEU A 43 -0.95 -6.23 2.97
N ALA A 44 -0.04 -6.95 3.62
CA ALA A 44 0.97 -7.75 2.94
C ALA A 44 0.34 -8.86 2.09
N VAL A 45 -0.71 -9.51 2.62
CA VAL A 45 -1.50 -10.50 1.89
C VAL A 45 -2.19 -9.87 0.67
N GLN A 46 -2.86 -8.72 0.84
CA GLN A 46 -3.54 -8.04 -0.26
C GLN A 46 -2.58 -7.58 -1.35
N LEU A 47 -1.41 -7.04 -1.01
CA LEU A 47 -0.38 -6.66 -1.98
C LEU A 47 0.10 -7.85 -2.82
N SER A 48 0.28 -9.00 -2.17
CA SER A 48 0.66 -10.25 -2.86
C SER A 48 -0.43 -10.74 -3.82
N ILE A 49 -1.70 -10.61 -3.42
CA ILE A 49 -2.86 -10.94 -4.27
C ILE A 49 -2.91 -10.01 -5.48
N VAL A 50 -2.78 -8.69 -5.27
CA VAL A 50 -2.77 -7.67 -6.33
C VAL A 50 -1.67 -7.95 -7.35
N GLU A 51 -0.43 -8.20 -6.89
CA GLU A 51 0.70 -8.51 -7.75
C GLU A 51 0.44 -9.76 -8.60
N ARG A 52 -0.15 -10.81 -8.01
CA ARG A 52 -0.53 -12.02 -8.74
C ARG A 52 -1.62 -11.75 -9.77
N LEU A 53 -2.68 -11.02 -9.41
CA LEU A 53 -3.82 -10.76 -10.30
C LEU A 53 -3.46 -9.89 -11.50
N VAL A 54 -2.55 -8.93 -11.33
CA VAL A 54 -2.00 -8.16 -12.46
C VAL A 54 -1.26 -9.08 -13.44
N ARG A 55 -0.51 -10.08 -12.94
CA ARG A 55 0.19 -11.05 -13.80
C ARG A 55 -0.75 -12.03 -14.50
N THR A 56 -1.87 -12.41 -13.88
CA THR A 56 -2.83 -13.37 -14.44
C THR A 56 -3.94 -12.72 -15.27
N GLY A 57 -4.06 -11.39 -15.26
CA GLY A 57 -4.95 -10.64 -16.15
C GLY A 57 -6.43 -10.62 -15.75
N SER A 58 -6.76 -10.75 -14.46
CA SER A 58 -8.16 -10.74 -14.00
C SER A 58 -8.57 -9.37 -13.44
N GLY A 59 -9.12 -8.50 -14.29
CA GLY A 59 -9.50 -7.12 -13.94
C GLY A 59 -10.51 -7.01 -12.79
N ASP A 60 -11.62 -7.78 -12.85
CA ASP A 60 -12.66 -7.72 -11.81
C ASP A 60 -12.16 -8.20 -10.45
N ALA A 61 -11.37 -9.29 -10.45
CA ALA A 61 -10.74 -9.80 -9.24
C ALA A 61 -9.71 -8.82 -8.67
N LEU A 62 -8.97 -8.12 -9.54
CA LEU A 62 -8.03 -7.08 -9.13
C LEU A 62 -8.76 -5.91 -8.49
N GLN A 63 -9.88 -5.47 -9.07
CA GLN A 63 -10.69 -4.40 -8.49
C GLN A 63 -11.17 -4.78 -7.08
N ALA A 64 -11.70 -5.99 -6.90
CA ALA A 64 -12.13 -6.48 -5.58
C ALA A 64 -10.98 -6.52 -4.55
N ALA A 65 -9.78 -6.96 -4.97
CA ALA A 65 -8.60 -6.97 -4.11
C ALA A 65 -8.19 -5.55 -3.70
N ILE A 66 -8.20 -4.60 -4.63
CA ILE A 66 -7.88 -3.19 -4.34
C ILE A 66 -8.94 -2.58 -3.41
N GLU A 67 -10.23 -2.85 -3.62
CA GLU A 67 -11.30 -2.39 -2.73
C GLU A 67 -11.14 -2.91 -1.29
N GLY A 68 -10.61 -4.13 -1.11
CA GLY A 68 -10.23 -4.67 0.20
C GLY A 68 -8.97 -4.04 0.79
N LEU A 69 -7.99 -3.65 -0.04
CA LEU A 69 -6.74 -3.01 0.40
C LEU A 69 -6.95 -1.57 0.90
N LEU A 70 -7.85 -0.81 0.27
CA LEU A 70 -8.09 0.61 0.58
C LEU A 70 -8.42 0.90 2.05
N PRO A 71 -9.38 0.21 2.71
CA PRO A 71 -9.69 0.47 4.11
C PRO A 71 -8.51 0.14 5.03
N LEU A 72 -7.79 -0.95 4.78
CA LEU A 72 -6.62 -1.35 5.56
C LEU A 72 -5.52 -0.27 5.49
N ALA A 73 -5.21 0.19 4.28
CA ALA A 73 -4.21 1.23 4.08
C ALA A 73 -4.59 2.54 4.81
N ARG A 74 -5.87 2.90 4.82
CA ARG A 74 -6.35 4.09 5.54
C ARG A 74 -6.31 3.90 7.07
N GLN A 75 -6.56 2.69 7.53
CA GLN A 75 -6.58 2.35 8.95
C GLN A 75 -5.22 2.55 9.62
N VAL A 76 -4.12 2.21 8.91
CA VAL A 76 -2.74 2.41 9.40
C VAL A 76 -2.06 3.67 8.86
N GLY A 77 -2.82 4.60 8.25
CA GLY A 77 -2.28 5.90 7.85
C GLY A 77 -1.39 5.87 6.61
N LEU A 78 -1.65 5.00 5.63
CA LEU A 78 -0.95 4.89 4.34
C LEU A 78 -1.79 5.44 3.16
N PRO A 79 -2.11 6.75 3.11
CA PRO A 79 -2.98 7.31 2.08
C PRO A 79 -2.38 7.25 0.66
N MET A 80 -1.04 7.30 0.54
CA MET A 80 -0.38 7.14 -0.76
C MET A 80 -0.55 5.73 -1.33
N LEU A 81 -0.46 4.70 -0.49
CA LEU A 81 -0.69 3.33 -0.91
C LEU A 81 -2.11 3.18 -1.48
N ALA A 82 -3.10 3.74 -0.78
CA ALA A 82 -4.48 3.75 -1.23
C ALA A 82 -4.74 4.60 -2.49
N ARG A 83 -3.86 5.55 -2.82
CA ARG A 83 -3.94 6.34 -4.05
C ARG A 83 -3.36 5.56 -5.23
N VAL A 84 -2.14 5.06 -5.09
CA VAL A 84 -1.46 4.29 -6.16
C VAL A 84 -2.21 2.98 -6.47
N ALA A 85 -2.86 2.38 -5.48
CA ALA A 85 -3.73 1.22 -5.68
C ALA A 85 -4.92 1.54 -6.62
N ARG A 86 -5.49 2.74 -6.53
CA ARG A 86 -6.54 3.20 -7.44
C ARG A 86 -6.00 3.50 -8.83
N ASP A 87 -4.85 4.18 -8.91
CA ASP A 87 -4.18 4.44 -10.20
C ASP A 87 -3.92 3.13 -10.98
N LEU A 88 -3.69 2.01 -10.27
CA LEU A 88 -3.50 0.69 -10.88
C LEU A 88 -4.77 0.16 -11.56
N ILE A 89 -5.95 0.35 -10.94
CA ILE A 89 -7.23 -0.02 -11.56
C ILE A 89 -7.41 0.76 -12.86
N ASP A 90 -7.19 2.07 -12.82
CA ASP A 90 -7.36 2.94 -13.99
C ASP A 90 -6.44 2.51 -15.14
N CYS A 91 -5.20 2.09 -14.85
CA CYS A 91 -4.26 1.60 -15.85
C CYS A 91 -4.68 0.26 -16.46
N VAL A 92 -5.23 -0.64 -15.63
CA VAL A 92 -5.71 -1.96 -16.08
C VAL A 92 -6.97 -1.81 -16.94
N GLN A 93 -7.90 -0.93 -16.56
CA GLN A 93 -9.10 -0.63 -17.36
C GLN A 93 -8.77 0.00 -18.71
N GLN A 94 -7.65 0.74 -18.81
CA GLN A 94 -7.15 1.30 -20.06
C GLN A 94 -6.34 0.31 -20.91
N GLU A 95 -6.21 -0.96 -20.48
CA GLU A 95 -5.43 -2.02 -21.15
C GLU A 95 -3.96 -1.62 -21.42
N ASN A 96 -3.43 -0.69 -20.63
CA ASN A 96 -2.09 -0.15 -20.83
C ASN A 96 -1.06 -0.98 -20.06
N GLY A 97 -0.61 -2.08 -20.65
CA GLY A 97 0.35 -3.01 -20.05
C GLY A 97 1.61 -2.33 -19.46
N PRO A 98 2.31 -1.45 -20.20
CA PRO A 98 3.46 -0.72 -19.66
C PRO A 98 3.12 0.17 -18.46
N ALA A 99 1.99 0.91 -18.50
CA ALA A 99 1.56 1.73 -17.37
C ALA A 99 1.20 0.88 -16.16
N THR A 100 0.47 -0.22 -16.36
CA THR A 100 0.12 -1.18 -15.31
C THR A 100 1.37 -1.75 -14.63
N ALA A 101 2.38 -2.15 -15.40
CA ALA A 101 3.64 -2.65 -14.85
C ALA A 101 4.38 -1.57 -14.03
N ALA A 102 4.42 -0.33 -14.53
CA ALA A 102 5.05 0.78 -13.83
C ALA A 102 4.33 1.13 -12.51
N VAL A 103 3.00 1.17 -12.52
CA VAL A 103 2.18 1.48 -11.34
C VAL A 103 2.20 0.34 -10.34
N LEU A 104 2.17 -0.93 -10.77
CA LEU A 104 2.35 -2.07 -9.86
C LEU A 104 3.71 -2.00 -9.17
N ALA A 105 4.79 -1.77 -9.91
CA ALA A 105 6.12 -1.66 -9.32
C ALA A 105 6.21 -0.50 -8.31
N ARG A 106 5.53 0.62 -8.58
CA ARG A 106 5.40 1.74 -7.65
C ARG A 106 4.60 1.36 -6.40
N LEU A 107 3.49 0.64 -6.56
CA LEU A 107 2.66 0.17 -5.46
C LEU A 107 3.46 -0.72 -4.51
N MET A 108 4.22 -1.68 -5.05
CA MET A 108 5.05 -2.59 -4.24
C MET A 108 6.14 -1.85 -3.46
N ARG A 109 6.81 -0.87 -4.09
CA ARG A 109 7.81 -0.05 -3.40
C ARG A 109 7.22 0.80 -2.26
N ILE A 110 6.04 1.39 -2.48
CA ILE A 110 5.35 2.18 -1.44
C ILE A 110 4.83 1.28 -0.33
N GLY A 111 4.33 0.08 -0.68
CA GLY A 111 3.89 -0.92 0.29
C GLY A 111 5.02 -1.31 1.23
N ASP A 112 6.13 -1.79 0.67
CA ASP A 112 7.30 -2.22 1.43
C ASP A 112 7.81 -1.12 2.38
N ARG A 113 8.07 0.08 1.85
CA ARG A 113 8.52 1.24 2.65
C ARG A 113 7.48 1.69 3.67
N GLY A 114 6.20 1.65 3.30
CA GLY A 114 5.11 2.10 4.15
C GLY A 114 4.89 1.19 5.33
N LEU A 115 4.95 -0.13 5.13
CA LEU A 115 4.87 -1.11 6.21
C LEU A 115 6.03 -0.93 7.20
N THR A 116 7.26 -0.75 6.73
CA THR A 116 8.40 -0.45 7.62
C THR A 116 8.17 0.83 8.41
N ALA A 117 7.74 1.91 7.77
CA ALA A 117 7.58 3.19 8.42
C ALA A 117 6.40 3.23 9.42
N VAL A 118 5.32 2.46 9.19
CA VAL A 118 4.24 2.27 10.19
C VAL A 118 4.81 1.62 11.45
N TRP A 119 5.67 0.62 11.28
CA TRP A 119 6.33 -0.07 12.38
C TRP A 119 7.28 0.82 13.17
N ASP A 120 8.14 1.59 12.48
CA ASP A 120 9.04 2.53 13.15
C ASP A 120 8.26 3.56 13.98
N LEU A 121 7.12 4.04 13.48
CA LEU A 121 6.30 5.00 14.20
C LEU A 121 5.55 4.38 15.38
N ALA A 122 5.07 3.14 15.25
CA ALA A 122 4.42 2.41 16.33
C ALA A 122 5.40 2.08 17.47
N ASP A 123 6.63 1.66 17.14
CA ASP A 123 7.69 1.36 18.10
C ASP A 123 8.16 2.61 18.87
N MET A 124 8.13 3.79 18.24
CA MET A 124 8.42 5.06 18.92
C MET A 124 7.33 5.54 19.90
N GLY A 125 6.13 4.93 19.87
CA GLY A 125 4.98 5.33 20.69
C GLY A 125 4.94 4.75 22.11
N VAL A 126 6.01 4.07 22.56
CA VAL A 126 6.14 3.42 23.87
C VAL A 126 6.77 4.30 24.94
#